data_AF-A0AAW2U621-F1
#
_entry.id   AF-A0AAW2U621-F1
#
_cell.length_a   1.000
_cell.length_b   1.000
_cell.length_c   1.000
_cell.angle_alpha   90.00
_cell.angle_beta   90.00
_cell.angle_gamma   90.00
#
_symmetry.space_group_name_H-M   'P 1'
#
loop_
_entity.id
_entity.type
_entity.pdbx_description
1 polymer ?
#
loop_
_entity_poly.entity_id
_entity_poly.type
_entity_poly.pdbx_seq_one_letter_code
_entity_poly.pdbx_strand_id
1 'polypeptide(L)'
;MLEKMGDRLDTEAVIQEFEMMSMDAGRAQRETLKKILEDNGETEYLLKWGLNGRTDPDNFSACVPIVTHMDLEPYIQRIADGDKSSILTGKPISTISLR
;
A
#
# COMPACT_ATOMS: atom_id res chain seq x y z
N MET A 1 -38.91 1.84 13.65
CA MET A 1 -37.93 2.89 14.03
C MET A 1 -36.54 2.28 13.97
N LEU A 2 -35.82 2.57 12.89
CA LEU A 2 -34.38 2.37 12.73
C LEU A 2 -33.91 3.64 12.06
N GLU A 3 -33.94 4.71 12.85
CA GLU A 3 -33.47 6.03 12.43
C GLU A 3 -31.96 5.96 12.24
N LYS A 4 -31.52 6.28 11.02
CA LYS A 4 -30.25 6.96 10.71
C LYS A 4 -29.07 6.61 11.63
N MET A 5 -28.45 5.46 11.40
CA MET A 5 -27.01 5.28 11.66
C MET A 5 -26.20 5.62 10.39
N GLY A 6 -26.65 6.65 9.67
CA GLY A 6 -25.80 7.31 8.68
C GLY A 6 -24.92 8.25 9.46
N ASP A 7 -23.69 7.82 9.71
CA ASP A 7 -22.61 8.67 10.18
C ASP A 7 -22.68 9.98 9.38
N ARG A 8 -23.00 11.09 10.06
CA ARG A 8 -23.04 12.40 9.40
C ARG A 8 -21.58 12.71 9.11
N LEU A 9 -21.13 12.41 7.89
CA LEU A 9 -19.83 12.86 7.39
C LEU A 9 -19.68 14.33 7.75
N ASP A 10 -18.79 14.62 8.69
CA ASP A 10 -18.46 15.99 9.05
C ASP A 10 -17.69 16.57 7.86
N THR A 11 -18.45 17.25 7.00
CA THR A 11 -17.95 17.77 5.73
C THR A 11 -16.83 18.77 5.97
N GLU A 12 -16.90 19.53 7.07
CA GLU A 12 -15.88 20.49 7.45
C GLU A 12 -14.57 19.78 7.83
N ALA A 13 -14.66 18.72 8.63
CA ALA A 13 -13.49 17.91 8.98
C ALA A 13 -12.81 17.28 7.75
N VAL A 14 -13.61 16.76 6.81
CA VAL A 14 -13.10 16.17 5.55
C VAL A 14 -12.40 17.22 4.68
N ILE A 15 -12.97 18.43 4.56
CA ILE A 15 -12.36 19.53 3.81
C ILE A 15 -11.03 19.94 4.47
N GLN A 16 -11.00 20.09 5.79
CA GLN A 16 -9.79 20.45 6.53
C GLN A 16 -8.68 19.39 6.39
N GLU A 17 -9.03 18.10 6.41
CA GLU A 17 -8.08 17.01 6.16
C GLU A 17 -7.50 17.09 4.74
N PHE A 18 -8.36 17.33 3.74
CA PHE A 18 -7.94 17.46 2.35
C PHE A 18 -7.01 18.66 2.13
N GLU A 19 -7.34 19.83 2.69
CA GLU A 19 -6.49 21.01 2.65
C GLU A 19 -5.13 20.73 3.31
N MET A 20 -5.11 20.06 4.47
CA MET A 20 -3.87 19.68 5.15
C MET A 20 -3.00 18.76 4.30
N MET A 21 -3.59 17.74 3.65
CA MET A 21 -2.88 16.80 2.79
C MET A 21 -2.37 17.44 1.49
N SER A 22 -3.14 18.36 0.91
CA SER A 22 -2.81 19.00 -0.36
C SER A 22 -1.83 20.17 -0.22
N MET A 23 -1.81 20.84 0.94
CA MET A 23 -0.87 21.93 1.24
C MET A 23 0.60 21.48 1.21
N ASP A 24 0.90 20.24 1.61
CA ASP A 24 2.23 19.64 1.49
C ASP A 24 2.12 18.20 0.97
N ALA A 25 1.83 18.08 -0.33
CA ALA A 25 1.79 16.81 -1.03
C ALA A 25 3.12 16.03 -0.93
N GLY A 26 4.26 16.72 -0.86
CA GLY A 26 5.58 16.08 -0.77
C GLY A 26 5.75 15.33 0.55
N ARG A 27 5.36 15.95 1.67
CA ARG A 27 5.33 15.28 2.98
C ARG A 27 4.30 14.15 2.99
N ALA A 28 3.10 14.38 2.47
CA ALA A 28 2.06 13.34 2.42
C ALA A 28 2.54 12.09 1.67
N GLN A 29 3.20 12.25 0.52
CA GLN A 29 3.76 11.16 -0.27
C GLN A 29 4.88 10.41 0.46
N ARG A 30 5.79 11.13 1.15
CA ARG A 30 6.87 10.49 1.94
C ARG A 30 6.32 9.65 3.08
N GLU A 31 5.36 10.17 3.86
CA GLU A 31 4.73 9.42 4.95
C GLU A 31 3.94 8.21 4.43
N THR A 32 3.28 8.36 3.28
CA THR A 32 2.56 7.26 2.62
C THR A 32 3.52 6.14 2.21
N LEU A 33 4.62 6.47 1.53
CA LEU A 33 5.63 5.49 1.14
C LEU A 33 6.23 4.81 2.37
N LYS A 34 6.60 5.58 3.39
CA LYS A 34 7.14 5.04 4.65
C LYS A 34 6.21 4.00 5.26
N LYS A 35 4.92 4.31 5.39
CA LYS A 35 3.92 3.38 5.94
C LYS A 35 3.76 2.12 5.09
N ILE A 36 3.78 2.25 3.76
CA ILE A 36 3.76 1.08 2.85
C ILE A 36 4.98 0.19 3.10
N LEU A 37 6.18 0.78 3.23
CA LEU A 37 7.41 0.01 3.45
C LEU A 37 7.48 -0.61 4.86
N GLU A 38 6.95 0.07 5.88
CA GLU A 38 6.82 -0.50 7.24
C GLU A 38 5.85 -1.69 7.27
N ASP A 39 4.69 -1.58 6.62
CA ASP A 39 3.68 -2.65 6.60
C ASP A 39 4.12 -3.87 5.75
N ASN A 40 5.00 -3.67 4.76
CA ASN A 40 5.30 -4.69 3.75
C ASN A 40 6.79 -5.07 3.65
N GLY A 41 7.68 -4.50 4.48
CA GLY A 41 9.14 -4.67 4.36
C GLY A 41 9.61 -6.12 4.40
N GLU A 42 8.89 -6.99 5.12
CA GLU A 42 9.17 -8.42 5.27
C GLU A 42 8.50 -9.30 4.20
N THR A 43 7.90 -8.68 3.18
CA THR A 43 7.30 -9.43 2.05
C THR A 43 8.36 -10.01 1.14
N GLU A 44 8.06 -11.16 0.52
CA GLU A 44 8.95 -11.82 -0.43
C GLU A 44 9.46 -10.85 -1.52
N TYR A 45 8.57 -10.00 -2.03
CA TYR A 45 8.92 -9.03 -3.08
C TYR A 45 9.90 -7.95 -2.60
N LEU A 46 9.67 -7.33 -1.44
CA LEU A 46 10.56 -6.26 -0.96
C LEU A 46 11.88 -6.81 -0.41
N LEU A 47 11.87 -8.02 0.19
CA LEU A 47 13.09 -8.71 0.60
C LEU A 47 14.00 -9.04 -0.60
N LYS A 48 13.42 -9.45 -1.74
CA LYS A 48 14.18 -9.71 -2.98
C LYS A 48 15.01 -8.50 -3.44
N TRP A 49 14.52 -7.28 -3.22
CA TRP A 49 15.18 -6.05 -3.64
C TRP A 49 16.10 -5.43 -2.59
N GLY A 50 16.28 -6.08 -1.43
CA GLY A 50 17.33 -5.69 -0.47
C GLY A 50 17.09 -4.35 0.23
N LEU A 51 15.83 -3.99 0.47
CA LEU A 51 15.49 -2.81 1.26
C LEU A 51 15.98 -2.92 2.70
N ASN A 52 16.05 -4.14 3.27
CA ASN A 52 16.55 -4.42 4.62
C ASN A 52 15.91 -3.53 5.70
N GLY A 53 14.59 -3.36 5.64
CA GLY A 53 13.83 -2.52 6.59
C GLY A 53 14.01 -1.01 6.41
N ARG A 54 14.72 -0.55 5.37
CA ARG A 54 14.79 0.89 5.02
C ARG A 54 13.47 1.36 4.44
N THR A 55 13.08 2.57 4.81
CA THR A 55 11.76 3.15 4.49
C THR A 55 11.86 4.52 3.81
N ASP A 56 13.07 4.97 3.48
CA ASP A 56 13.31 6.25 2.83
C ASP A 56 13.15 6.16 1.30
N PRO A 57 12.71 7.26 0.65
CA PRO A 57 12.48 7.28 -0.80
C PRO A 57 13.74 7.04 -1.64
N ASP A 58 14.91 7.46 -1.16
CA ASP A 58 16.16 7.38 -1.93
C ASP A 58 16.61 5.92 -2.02
N ASN A 59 16.59 5.18 -0.90
CA ASN A 59 16.87 3.74 -0.92
C ASN A 59 15.78 2.96 -1.65
N PHE A 60 14.51 3.32 -1.52
CA PHE A 60 13.44 2.69 -2.30
C PHE A 60 13.66 2.81 -3.81
N SER A 61 13.87 4.03 -4.30
CA SER A 61 14.05 4.30 -5.73
C SER A 61 15.35 3.71 -6.28
N ALA A 62 16.39 3.57 -5.47
CA ALA A 62 17.64 2.92 -5.87
C ALA A 62 17.56 1.39 -5.92
N CYS A 63 16.69 0.76 -5.11
CA CYS A 63 16.67 -0.69 -4.93
C CYS A 63 15.51 -1.37 -5.68
N VAL A 64 14.31 -0.77 -5.66
CA VAL A 64 13.09 -1.38 -6.21
C VAL A 64 12.90 -0.93 -7.65
N PRO A 65 12.85 -1.86 -8.63
CA PRO A 65 12.70 -1.49 -10.03
C PRO A 65 11.27 -1.04 -10.35
N ILE A 66 11.16 -0.25 -11.41
CA ILE A 66 9.88 -0.03 -12.08
C ILE A 66 9.53 -1.30 -12.85
N VAL A 67 8.34 -1.84 -12.63
CA VAL A 67 7.90 -3.13 -13.18
C VAL A 67 6.58 -3.00 -13.94
N THR A 68 6.33 -3.96 -14.82
CA THR A 68 5.07 -4.15 -15.53
C THR A 68 4.21 -5.22 -14.85
N HIS A 69 2.97 -5.38 -15.30
CA HIS A 69 2.10 -6.46 -14.82
C HIS A 69 2.72 -7.86 -15.05
N MET A 70 3.38 -8.06 -16.19
CA MET A 70 3.99 -9.34 -16.54
C MET A 70 5.07 -9.78 -15.56
N ASP A 71 5.80 -8.82 -14.98
CA ASP A 71 6.83 -9.10 -13.97
C ASP A 71 6.21 -9.53 -12.63
N LEU A 72 4.95 -9.17 -12.38
CA LEU A 72 4.21 -9.48 -11.16
C LEU A 72 3.32 -10.73 -11.29
N GLU A 73 3.04 -11.17 -12.51
CA GLU A 73 2.19 -12.34 -12.82
C GLU A 73 2.51 -13.58 -11.97
N PRO A 74 3.79 -13.98 -11.78
CA PRO A 74 4.11 -15.18 -11.01
C PRO A 74 3.70 -15.07 -9.53
N TYR A 75 3.77 -13.87 -8.96
CA TYR A 75 3.34 -13.61 -7.59
C TYR A 75 1.81 -13.60 -7.49
N ILE A 76 1.14 -12.95 -8.45
CA ILE A 76 -0.32 -12.87 -8.52
C ILE A 76 -0.94 -14.26 -8.67
N GLN A 77 -0.39 -15.11 -9.54
CA GLN A 77 -0.89 -16.47 -9.75
C GLN A 77 -0.77 -17.31 -8.48
N ARG A 78 0.35 -17.22 -7.75
CA ARG A 78 0.52 -17.90 -6.45
C ARG A 78 -0.54 -17.49 -5.44
N ILE A 79 -0.83 -16.18 -5.35
CA ILE A 79 -1.88 -15.67 -4.47
C ILE A 79 -3.25 -16.22 -4.90
N ALA A 80 -3.54 -16.22 -6.21
CA ALA A 80 -4.78 -16.76 -6.76
C ALA A 80 -4.96 -18.26 -6.52
N ASP A 81 -3.86 -19.03 -6.56
CA ASP A 81 -3.84 -20.46 -6.25
C ASP A 81 -4.00 -20.75 -4.73
N GLY A 82 -4.03 -19.70 -3.91
CA GLY A 82 -4.31 -19.78 -2.47
C GLY A 82 -3.08 -19.75 -1.57
N ASP A 83 -1.91 -19.34 -2.07
CA ASP A 83 -0.74 -19.07 -1.23
C ASP A 83 -1.04 -17.89 -0.28
N LYS A 84 -0.95 -18.15 1.02
CA LYS A 84 -1.24 -17.19 2.10
C LYS A 84 0.02 -16.56 2.69
N SER A 85 1.20 -16.86 2.16
CA SER A 85 2.44 -16.21 2.57
C SER A 85 2.44 -14.72 2.20
N SER A 86 3.27 -13.92 2.89
CA SER A 86 3.41 -12.49 2.64
C SER A 86 4.22 -12.25 1.36
N ILE A 87 3.58 -12.42 0.20
CA ILE A 87 4.26 -12.33 -1.11
C ILE A 87 4.46 -10.87 -1.53
N LEU A 88 3.34 -10.13 -1.70
CA LEU A 88 3.33 -8.73 -2.12
C LEU A 88 2.91 -7.79 -0.98
N THR A 89 2.11 -8.28 -0.04
CA THR A 89 1.57 -7.51 1.08
C THR A 89 1.80 -8.21 2.41
N GLY A 90 2.08 -7.45 3.46
CA GLY A 90 2.19 -7.98 4.82
C GLY A 90 0.85 -8.47 5.36
N LYS A 91 -0.25 -7.85 4.90
CA LYS A 91 -1.63 -8.25 5.21
C LYS A 91 -2.17 -9.23 4.15
N PRO A 92 -2.98 -10.25 4.52
CA PRO A 92 -3.54 -11.19 3.55
C PRO A 92 -4.41 -10.52 2.50
N ILE A 93 -4.30 -10.96 1.25
CA ILE A 93 -5.19 -10.54 0.15
C ILE A 93 -6.48 -11.36 0.24
N SER A 94 -7.61 -10.70 0.47
CA SER A 94 -8.90 -11.35 0.70
C SER A 94 -9.76 -11.51 -0.56
N THR A 95 -9.43 -10.81 -1.63
CA THR A 95 -10.22 -10.81 -2.86
C THR A 95 -9.33 -10.51 -4.05
N ILE A 96 -9.46 -11.33 -5.10
CA ILE A 96 -8.92 -11.06 -6.43
C ILE A 96 -10.11 -10.97 -7.37
N SER A 97 -10.25 -9.83 -8.05
CA SER A 97 -11.24 -9.69 -9.13
C SER A 97 -10.57 -10.10 -10.43
N LEU A 98 -10.97 -11.24 -10.98
CA LEU A 98 -10.67 -11.59 -12.36
C LEU A 98 -11.66 -10.81 -13.25
N ARG A 99 -11.15 -10.01 -14.18
CA ARG A 99 -11.97 -9.42 -15.24
C ARG A 99 -11.92 -10.30 -16.47
#